data_AF-G3AL73-F1
#
_entry.id   AF-G3AL73-F1
#
_cell.length_a   1.000
_cell.length_b   1.000
_cell.length_c   1.000
_cell.angle_alpha   90.00
_cell.angle_beta   90.00
_cell.angle_gamma   90.00
#
_symmetry.space_group_name_H-M   'P 1'
#
loop_
_entity.id
_entity.type
_entity.pdbx_description
1 polymer ?
#
loop_
_entity_poly.entity_id
_entity_poly.type
_entity_poly.pdbx_seq_one_letter_code
_entity_poly.pdbx_strand_id
1 'polypeptide(L)'
;MVTINFEPLEHLPYIAEHISPEERAHVEQLIAMELSNQFNNNVTNMVEHTYTIHQQDIHQQQLEAQQLQQLQRPTHDASNQPLHPMVDQILPLPTNQHIPNNLLNNMERQRYEEEDEEEDIHDGEGIDLSRYNGFISSPLEGSSSSDSQHNYNNLYTTLEYAHLQGRNLDLLRKNQAELSHLQSRHLQELEGINQELQDKLNNKRQMIDDVESTRKRRQVSEYKPVNDYFQQKWEEGISSAVELNIEAANMKQQE
;
A
#
# COMPACT_ATOMS: atom_id res chain seq x y z
N MET A 1 4.47 -17.16 32.06
CA MET A 1 4.56 -16.68 30.66
C MET A 1 5.97 -16.96 30.18
N VAL A 2 6.17 -18.07 29.47
CA VAL A 2 7.43 -18.33 28.78
C VAL A 2 7.31 -17.60 27.45
N THR A 3 7.97 -16.45 27.33
CA THR A 3 8.17 -15.79 26.05
C THR A 3 9.08 -16.67 25.22
N ILE A 4 8.47 -17.50 24.38
CA ILE A 4 9.19 -18.17 23.30
C ILE A 4 9.51 -17.06 22.31
N ASN A 5 10.72 -16.51 22.42
CA ASN A 5 11.31 -15.68 21.40
C ASN A 5 11.48 -16.57 20.16
N PHE A 6 10.47 -16.64 19.31
CA PHE A 6 10.67 -17.06 17.92
C PHE A 6 11.50 -15.97 17.27
N GLU A 7 12.82 -16.03 17.45
CA GLU A 7 13.75 -15.41 16.52
C GLU A 7 13.58 -16.21 15.22
N PRO A 8 13.04 -15.62 14.14
CA PRO A 8 12.87 -16.35 12.90
C PRO A 8 14.27 -16.73 12.40
N LEU A 9 14.62 -18.00 12.59
CA LEU A 9 15.78 -18.64 11.98
C LEU A 9 15.47 -18.87 10.50
N GLU A 10 15.41 -17.80 9.73
CA GLU A 10 15.19 -17.91 8.29
C GLU A 10 16.21 -17.04 7.57
N HIS A 11 17.24 -17.74 7.05
CA HIS A 11 18.29 -17.24 6.18
C HIS A 11 19.29 -16.25 6.82
N LEU A 12 20.58 -16.62 6.81
CA LEU A 12 21.69 -15.76 7.24
C LEU A 12 22.36 -15.12 6.03
N PRO A 13 21.86 -14.00 5.48
CA PRO A 13 22.28 -13.48 4.18
C PRO A 13 23.75 -13.09 4.08
N TYR A 14 24.46 -12.87 5.20
CA TYR A 14 25.91 -12.57 5.17
C TYR A 14 26.80 -13.82 5.23
N ILE A 15 26.23 -15.00 5.48
CA ILE A 15 26.96 -16.27 5.61
C ILE A 15 26.51 -17.26 4.55
N ALA A 16 25.21 -17.31 4.26
CA ALA A 16 24.66 -18.12 3.19
C ALA A 16 25.32 -17.71 1.87
N GLU A 17 25.91 -18.69 1.20
CA GLU A 17 26.44 -18.53 -0.14
C GLU A 17 25.34 -17.98 -1.07
N HIS A 18 25.72 -17.21 -2.09
CA HIS A 18 24.74 -16.56 -2.96
C HIS A 18 23.79 -17.61 -3.55
N ILE A 19 22.55 -17.66 -3.04
CA ILE A 19 21.51 -18.56 -3.57
C ILE A 19 21.41 -18.28 -5.07
N SER A 20 21.72 -19.31 -5.86
CA SER A 20 21.70 -19.23 -7.31
C SER A 20 20.26 -18.98 -7.80
N PRO A 21 20.08 -18.34 -8.96
CA PRO A 21 18.75 -18.16 -9.55
C PRO A 21 18.01 -19.49 -9.75
N GLU A 22 18.74 -20.58 -9.97
CA GLU A 22 18.18 -21.93 -10.15
C GLU A 22 17.62 -22.52 -8.85
N GLU A 23 18.33 -22.35 -7.72
CA GLU A 23 17.85 -22.79 -6.40
C GLU A 23 16.59 -22.01 -5.98
N ARG A 24 16.52 -20.71 -6.32
CA ARG A 24 15.32 -19.89 -6.08
C ARG A 24 14.12 -20.43 -6.85
N ALA A 25 14.30 -20.70 -8.15
CA ALA A 25 13.24 -21.26 -8.99
C ALA A 25 12.78 -22.63 -8.49
N HIS A 26 13.70 -23.46 -7.98
CA HIS A 26 13.36 -24.76 -7.41
C HIS A 26 12.55 -24.62 -6.11
N VAL A 27 12.96 -23.73 -5.20
CA VAL A 27 12.21 -23.45 -3.97
C VAL A 27 10.83 -22.86 -4.28
N GLU A 28 10.73 -21.94 -5.24
CA GLU A 28 9.45 -21.41 -5.71
C GLU A 28 8.53 -22.50 -6.27
N GLN A 29 9.07 -23.46 -7.02
CA GLN A 29 8.31 -24.60 -7.51
C GLN A 29 7.79 -25.47 -6.35
N LEU A 30 8.63 -25.73 -5.34
CA LEU A 30 8.22 -26.49 -4.15
C LEU A 30 7.14 -25.76 -3.35
N ILE A 31 7.26 -24.44 -3.21
CA ILE A 31 6.23 -23.60 -2.58
C ILE A 31 4.92 -23.66 -3.39
N ALA A 32 4.99 -23.55 -4.71
CA ALA A 32 3.81 -23.64 -5.57
C ALA A 32 3.11 -25.02 -5.46
N MET A 33 3.90 -26.10 -5.37
CA MET A 33 3.38 -27.44 -5.11
C MET A 33 2.70 -27.53 -3.73
N GLU A 34 3.32 -27.00 -2.68
CA GLU A 34 2.75 -27.01 -1.34
C GLU A 34 1.46 -26.17 -1.25
N LEU A 35 1.44 -24.98 -1.86
CA LEU A 35 0.23 -24.15 -1.96
C LEU A 35 -0.91 -24.89 -2.68
N SER A 36 -0.59 -25.63 -3.75
CA SER A 36 -1.58 -26.45 -4.47
C SER A 36 -2.14 -27.60 -3.61
N ASN A 37 -1.30 -28.21 -2.78
CA ASN A 37 -1.69 -29.28 -1.86
C ASN A 37 -2.52 -28.75 -0.69
N GLN A 38 -2.15 -27.60 -0.12
CA GLN A 38 -2.93 -26.95 0.94
C GLN A 38 -4.29 -26.50 0.46
N PHE A 39 -4.39 -25.98 -0.76
CA PHE A 39 -5.67 -25.64 -1.37
C PHE A 39 -6.57 -26.87 -1.49
N ASN A 40 -6.05 -27.99 -2.00
CA ASN A 40 -6.81 -29.24 -2.13
C ASN A 40 -7.22 -29.84 -0.76
N ASN A 41 -6.37 -29.77 0.26
CA ASN A 41 -6.69 -30.26 1.60
C ASN A 41 -7.73 -29.36 2.32
N ASN A 42 -7.67 -28.03 2.13
CA ASN A 42 -8.67 -27.12 2.70
C ASN A 42 -10.04 -27.27 2.04
N VAL A 43 -10.09 -27.50 0.72
CA VAL A 43 -11.36 -27.79 0.02
C VAL A 43 -11.97 -29.10 0.53
N THR A 44 -11.16 -30.12 0.82
CA THR A 44 -11.64 -31.40 1.36
C THR A 44 -12.20 -31.26 2.78
N ASN A 45 -11.53 -30.51 3.66
CA ASN A 45 -12.01 -30.26 5.04
C ASN A 45 -13.30 -29.39 5.09
N MET A 46 -13.46 -28.43 4.18
CA MET A 46 -14.69 -27.62 4.06
C MET A 46 -15.91 -28.46 3.64
N VAL A 47 -15.69 -29.48 2.79
CA VAL A 47 -16.74 -30.41 2.36
C VAL A 47 -17.16 -31.33 3.51
N GLU A 48 -16.24 -31.86 4.31
CA GLU A 48 -16.59 -32.71 5.46
C GLU A 48 -17.35 -31.94 6.58
N HIS A 49 -17.02 -30.67 6.82
CA HIS A 49 -17.75 -29.85 7.79
C HIS A 49 -19.16 -29.46 7.34
N THR A 50 -19.39 -29.26 6.03
CA THR A 50 -20.74 -28.98 5.51
C THR A 50 -21.67 -30.20 5.58
N TYR A 51 -21.15 -31.42 5.39
CA TYR A 51 -21.95 -32.65 5.60
C TYR A 51 -22.32 -32.91 7.07
N THR A 52 -21.49 -32.43 8.02
CA THR A 52 -21.72 -32.63 9.46
C THR A 52 -22.72 -31.60 10.03
N ILE A 53 -22.68 -30.35 9.54
CA ILE A 53 -23.62 -29.29 9.96
C ILE A 53 -25.03 -29.57 9.41
N HIS A 54 -25.15 -30.05 8.18
CA HIS A 54 -26.46 -30.33 7.56
C HIS A 54 -27.27 -31.44 8.25
N GLN A 55 -26.63 -32.36 8.97
CA GLN A 55 -27.33 -33.38 9.77
C GLN A 55 -27.84 -32.86 11.12
N GLN A 56 -27.21 -31.83 11.69
CA GLN A 56 -27.64 -31.25 12.98
C GLN A 56 -28.80 -30.25 12.80
N ASP A 57 -28.84 -29.49 11.70
CA ASP A 57 -29.90 -28.53 11.42
C ASP A 57 -31.28 -29.18 11.22
N ILE A 58 -31.34 -30.36 10.61
CA ILE A 58 -32.63 -31.06 10.35
C ILE A 58 -33.31 -31.50 11.66
N HIS A 59 -32.54 -31.78 12.71
CA HIS A 59 -33.10 -32.19 14.01
C HIS A 59 -33.53 -31.00 14.88
N GLN A 60 -32.89 -29.83 14.72
CA GLN A 60 -33.22 -28.63 15.48
C GLN A 60 -34.42 -27.87 14.90
N GLN A 61 -34.58 -27.88 13.57
CA GLN A 61 -35.70 -27.20 12.89
C GLN A 61 -37.07 -27.82 13.17
N GLN A 62 -37.12 -29.09 13.62
CA GLN A 62 -38.37 -29.76 13.99
C GLN A 62 -38.85 -29.42 15.41
N LEU A 63 -37.95 -28.94 16.29
CA LEU A 63 -38.30 -28.49 17.66
C LEU A 63 -38.64 -26.99 17.74
N GLU A 64 -38.12 -26.16 16.83
CA GLU A 64 -38.40 -24.72 16.82
C GLU A 64 -39.79 -24.35 16.26
N ALA A 65 -40.38 -25.19 15.41
CA ALA A 65 -41.71 -24.93 14.83
C ALA A 65 -42.86 -24.98 15.86
N GLN A 66 -42.64 -25.43 17.11
CA GLN A 66 -43.64 -25.40 18.17
C GLN A 66 -43.52 -24.24 19.17
N GLN A 67 -42.47 -23.40 19.12
CA GLN A 67 -42.25 -22.36 20.14
C GLN A 67 -42.47 -20.90 19.69
N LEU A 68 -42.69 -20.63 18.40
CA LEU A 68 -42.85 -19.25 17.89
C LEU A 68 -44.28 -18.68 17.99
N GLN A 69 -44.96 -18.83 19.14
CA GLN A 69 -46.17 -18.01 19.43
C GLN A 69 -46.03 -17.05 20.62
N GLN A 70 -44.93 -17.04 21.37
CA GLN A 70 -44.77 -16.08 22.48
C GLN A 70 -43.30 -15.69 22.70
N LEU A 71 -42.86 -14.57 22.12
CA LEU A 71 -42.28 -13.41 22.80
C LEU A 71 -41.48 -12.54 21.83
N GLN A 72 -41.91 -11.28 21.70
CA GLN A 72 -41.12 -10.19 21.16
C GLN A 72 -39.90 -9.93 22.06
N ARG A 73 -38.70 -9.94 21.47
CA ARG A 73 -37.58 -9.06 21.88
C ARG A 73 -36.69 -8.77 20.65
N PRO A 74 -36.18 -7.54 20.49
CA PRO A 74 -35.34 -7.18 19.35
C PRO A 74 -33.92 -7.71 19.54
N THR A 75 -33.45 -8.55 18.64
CA THR A 75 -32.04 -8.96 18.56
C THR A 75 -31.25 -7.88 17.84
N HIS A 76 -30.26 -7.33 18.54
CA HIS A 76 -29.26 -6.43 18.00
C HIS A 76 -28.51 -7.06 16.81
N ASP A 77 -28.32 -6.22 15.79
CA ASP A 77 -27.32 -6.25 14.72
C ASP A 77 -26.29 -7.38 14.76
N ALA A 78 -26.48 -8.37 13.89
CA ALA A 78 -25.51 -9.43 13.57
C ALA A 78 -24.60 -9.02 12.39
N SER A 79 -24.25 -7.74 12.26
CA SER A 79 -23.45 -7.20 11.15
C SER A 79 -22.03 -6.78 11.54
N ASN A 80 -21.64 -6.93 12.81
CA ASN A 80 -20.35 -6.45 13.33
C ASN A 80 -19.51 -7.58 13.96
N GLN A 81 -19.23 -8.63 13.19
CA GLN A 81 -18.12 -9.52 13.53
C GLN A 81 -16.84 -8.98 12.88
N PRO A 82 -15.85 -8.52 13.68
CA PRO A 82 -14.57 -8.09 13.13
C PRO A 82 -13.86 -9.29 12.51
N LEU A 83 -13.58 -9.23 11.20
CA LEU A 83 -12.90 -10.33 10.48
C LEU A 83 -11.52 -10.67 11.07
N HIS A 84 -10.87 -9.76 11.80
CA HIS A 84 -9.67 -10.04 12.58
C HIS A 84 -9.43 -8.98 13.68
N PRO A 85 -9.00 -9.35 14.89
CA PRO A 85 -8.87 -8.45 16.05
C PRO A 85 -7.80 -7.35 15.95
N MET A 86 -7.04 -7.27 14.84
CA MET A 86 -5.98 -6.28 14.64
C MET A 86 -6.18 -5.41 13.39
N VAL A 87 -7.21 -5.66 12.57
CA VAL A 87 -7.44 -4.90 11.33
C VAL A 87 -7.87 -3.47 11.63
N ASP A 88 -8.68 -3.28 12.69
CA ASP A 88 -9.13 -1.95 13.12
C ASP A 88 -8.01 -1.07 13.72
N GLN A 89 -6.85 -1.65 14.08
CA GLN A 89 -5.69 -0.92 14.62
C GLN A 89 -4.69 -0.49 13.54
N ILE A 90 -4.65 -1.19 12.40
CA ILE A 90 -3.67 -0.93 11.34
C ILE A 90 -4.26 0.03 10.29
N LEU A 91 -5.58 0.00 10.11
CA LEU A 91 -6.29 0.88 9.19
C LEU A 91 -7.59 1.39 9.84
N PRO A 92 -7.60 2.57 10.49
CA PRO A 92 -8.83 3.10 11.06
C PRO A 92 -9.78 3.49 9.93
N LEU A 93 -10.78 2.66 9.67
CA LEU A 93 -11.87 3.01 8.77
C LEU A 93 -12.66 4.17 9.43
N PRO A 94 -13.01 5.23 8.68
CA PRO A 94 -13.70 6.38 9.24
C PRO A 94 -15.10 5.99 9.71
N THR A 95 -15.33 6.01 11.01
CA THR A 95 -16.59 5.67 11.70
C THR A 95 -17.69 6.74 11.57
N ASN A 96 -17.64 7.61 10.56
CA ASN A 96 -18.63 8.68 10.40
C ASN A 96 -19.06 8.84 8.93
N GLN A 97 -20.09 8.10 8.53
CA GLN A 97 -20.74 8.20 7.23
C GLN A 97 -21.68 9.43 7.07
N HIS A 98 -21.63 10.42 7.97
CA HIS A 98 -22.58 11.56 7.95
C HIS A 98 -21.97 12.95 7.75
N ILE A 99 -20.70 13.05 7.35
CA ILE A 99 -20.15 14.32 6.84
C ILE A 99 -19.96 14.12 5.34
N PRO A 100 -20.60 14.92 4.45
CA PRO A 100 -20.33 14.83 3.02
C PRO A 100 -18.84 15.16 2.80
N ASN A 101 -18.07 14.11 2.52
CA ASN A 101 -16.64 14.18 2.25
C ASN A 101 -16.44 14.95 0.94
N ASN A 102 -16.19 16.26 1.01
CA ASN A 102 -15.77 17.05 -0.15
C ASN A 102 -14.53 16.47 -0.84
N LEU A 103 -13.67 15.75 -0.10
CA LEU A 103 -12.53 15.04 -0.67
C LEU A 103 -12.97 13.83 -1.51
N LEU A 104 -14.00 13.10 -1.09
CA LEU A 104 -14.54 11.97 -1.85
C LEU A 104 -15.26 12.46 -3.11
N ASN A 105 -16.01 13.56 -3.03
CA ASN A 105 -16.69 14.14 -4.19
C ASN A 105 -15.70 14.71 -5.23
N ASN A 106 -14.58 15.28 -4.78
CA ASN A 106 -13.50 15.74 -5.67
C ASN A 106 -12.67 14.58 -6.22
N MET A 107 -12.39 13.54 -5.43
CA MET A 107 -11.70 12.33 -5.91
C MET A 107 -12.58 11.50 -6.84
N GLU A 108 -13.89 11.44 -6.61
CA GLU A 108 -14.85 10.82 -7.51
C GLU A 108 -14.92 11.59 -8.82
N ARG A 109 -15.03 12.93 -8.78
CA ARG A 109 -14.91 13.75 -10.00
C ARG A 109 -13.60 13.54 -10.74
N GLN A 110 -12.46 13.52 -10.06
CA GLN A 110 -11.16 13.26 -10.69
C GLN A 110 -11.06 11.85 -11.29
N ARG A 111 -11.63 10.83 -10.63
CA ARG A 111 -11.69 9.48 -11.20
C ARG A 111 -12.54 9.42 -12.47
N TYR A 112 -13.69 10.09 -12.50
CA TYR A 112 -14.51 10.17 -13.72
C TYR A 112 -13.82 11.00 -14.81
N GLU A 113 -13.05 12.04 -14.45
CA GLU A 113 -12.22 12.79 -15.40
C GLU A 113 -11.03 11.97 -15.95
N GLU A 114 -10.45 11.04 -15.17
CA GLU A 114 -9.33 10.16 -15.58
C GLU A 114 -9.78 8.89 -16.35
N GLU A 115 -10.96 8.35 -16.08
CA GLU A 115 -11.47 7.13 -16.75
C GLU A 115 -12.02 7.37 -18.17
N ASP A 116 -12.32 8.63 -18.53
CA ASP A 116 -12.86 9.03 -19.85
C ASP A 116 -11.76 9.40 -20.88
N GLU A 117 -10.46 9.16 -20.60
CA GLU A 117 -9.34 9.51 -21.49
C GLU A 117 -9.26 8.70 -22.81
N GLU A 118 -10.14 7.73 -23.07
CA GLU A 118 -10.03 6.90 -24.28
C GLU A 118 -10.92 7.30 -25.47
N GLU A 119 -11.88 8.22 -25.36
CA GLU A 119 -12.58 8.73 -26.55
C GLU A 119 -13.25 10.10 -26.29
N ASP A 120 -12.82 11.09 -27.07
CA ASP A 120 -13.31 12.48 -27.15
C ASP A 120 -12.71 13.47 -26.13
N ILE A 121 -11.65 14.15 -26.58
CA ILE A 121 -11.00 15.30 -25.94
C ILE A 121 -12.04 16.43 -25.85
N HIS A 122 -12.89 16.40 -24.84
CA HIS A 122 -13.53 17.61 -24.36
C HIS A 122 -12.63 18.19 -23.29
N ASP A 123 -11.78 19.11 -23.73
CA ASP A 123 -11.04 20.06 -22.91
C ASP A 123 -11.99 20.66 -21.85
N GLY A 124 -12.07 20.02 -20.68
CA GLY A 124 -12.60 20.58 -19.44
C GLY A 124 -11.66 21.63 -18.89
N GLU A 125 -11.03 22.41 -19.77
CA GLU A 125 -9.97 23.36 -19.45
C GLU A 125 -10.61 24.67 -18.97
N GLY A 126 -11.13 24.62 -17.75
CA GLY A 126 -11.53 25.81 -17.00
C GLY A 126 -12.67 26.62 -17.64
N ILE A 127 -12.79 27.87 -17.17
CA ILE A 127 -13.80 28.81 -17.64
C ILE A 127 -13.38 29.27 -19.04
N ASP A 128 -14.17 28.95 -20.06
CA ASP A 128 -13.92 29.41 -21.43
C ASP A 128 -13.81 30.95 -21.50
N LEU A 129 -12.58 31.43 -21.69
CA LEU A 129 -12.25 32.85 -21.82
C LEU A 129 -12.47 33.39 -23.23
N SER A 130 -12.77 32.53 -24.21
CA SER A 130 -12.97 32.90 -25.62
C SER A 130 -14.13 33.89 -25.79
N ARG A 131 -15.12 33.83 -24.90
CA ARG A 131 -16.23 34.78 -24.79
C ARG A 131 -15.76 36.23 -24.58
N TYR A 132 -14.62 36.43 -23.93
CA TYR A 132 -14.04 37.74 -23.63
C TYR A 132 -12.94 38.15 -24.61
N ASN A 133 -12.77 37.45 -25.73
CA ASN A 133 -11.78 37.77 -26.77
C ASN A 133 -12.42 38.16 -28.13
N GLY A 134 -13.66 37.75 -28.39
CA GLY A 134 -14.36 38.00 -29.66
C GLY A 134 -15.16 39.31 -29.69
N PHE A 135 -14.50 40.47 -29.87
CA PHE A 135 -15.20 41.77 -29.98
C PHE A 135 -15.38 42.25 -31.42
N ILE A 136 -14.51 41.78 -32.32
CA ILE A 136 -14.43 42.23 -33.71
C ILE A 136 -14.18 40.95 -34.51
N SER A 137 -15.22 40.36 -35.12
CA SER A 137 -14.96 39.57 -36.32
C SER A 137 -14.26 40.53 -37.29
N SER A 138 -13.01 40.22 -37.64
CA SER A 138 -12.26 40.98 -38.63
C SER A 138 -13.20 41.24 -39.82
N PRO A 139 -13.33 42.49 -40.32
CA PRO A 139 -14.26 42.81 -41.41
C PRO A 139 -14.02 41.99 -42.70
N LEU A 140 -12.94 41.20 -42.73
CA LEU A 140 -12.50 40.38 -43.85
C LEU A 140 -12.83 38.88 -43.70
N GLU A 141 -13.33 38.41 -42.55
CA GLU A 141 -13.89 37.06 -42.42
C GLU A 141 -15.40 37.12 -42.64
N GLY A 142 -15.78 37.00 -43.90
CA GLY A 142 -17.17 37.04 -44.32
C GLY A 142 -17.98 35.86 -43.81
N SER A 143 -19.14 36.15 -43.22
CA SER A 143 -20.36 35.42 -43.54
C SER A 143 -21.60 36.25 -43.19
N SER A 144 -22.30 36.63 -44.26
CA SER A 144 -23.74 36.73 -44.40
C SER A 144 -24.60 36.22 -43.22
N SER A 145 -24.97 37.12 -42.32
CA SER A 145 -26.27 37.09 -41.64
C SER A 145 -26.55 38.45 -41.01
N SER A 146 -27.77 38.93 -41.20
CA SER A 146 -28.25 40.29 -40.96
C SER A 146 -28.43 40.67 -39.48
N ASP A 147 -27.45 40.38 -38.62
CA ASP A 147 -27.47 40.82 -37.22
C ASP A 147 -26.06 41.26 -36.81
N SER A 148 -25.63 42.39 -37.38
CA SER A 148 -24.44 43.14 -36.96
C SER A 148 -24.67 43.82 -35.60
N GLN A 149 -25.22 43.10 -34.62
CA GLN A 149 -25.41 43.62 -33.29
C GLN A 149 -24.08 43.48 -32.56
N HIS A 150 -23.24 44.52 -32.66
CA HIS A 150 -22.06 44.67 -31.82
C HIS A 150 -22.43 44.24 -30.40
N ASN A 151 -21.74 43.23 -29.87
CA ASN A 151 -22.03 42.70 -28.55
C ASN A 151 -21.48 43.68 -27.50
N TYR A 152 -22.17 44.82 -27.35
CA TYR A 152 -21.81 45.88 -26.43
C TYR A 152 -21.76 45.37 -25.00
N ASN A 153 -22.58 44.38 -24.64
CA ASN A 153 -22.54 43.75 -23.32
C ASN A 153 -21.17 43.10 -23.08
N ASN A 154 -20.67 42.27 -24.01
CA ASN A 154 -19.33 41.70 -23.88
C ASN A 154 -18.25 42.80 -23.83
N LEU A 155 -18.36 43.84 -24.67
CA LEU A 155 -17.40 44.95 -24.68
C LEU A 155 -17.36 45.70 -23.34
N TYR A 156 -18.53 46.05 -22.78
CA TYR A 156 -18.61 46.75 -21.49
C TYR A 156 -18.16 45.84 -20.35
N THR A 157 -18.54 44.56 -20.36
CA THR A 157 -18.09 43.59 -19.37
C THR A 157 -16.58 43.42 -19.39
N THR A 158 -15.95 43.32 -20.56
CA THR A 158 -14.48 43.23 -20.66
C THR A 158 -13.79 44.52 -20.26
N LEU A 159 -14.36 45.68 -20.58
CA LEU A 159 -13.84 46.97 -20.11
C LEU A 159 -13.90 47.08 -18.58
N GLU A 160 -14.99 46.64 -17.96
CA GLU A 160 -15.14 46.59 -16.50
C GLU A 160 -14.11 45.64 -15.88
N TYR A 161 -13.91 44.45 -16.44
CA TYR A 161 -12.86 43.53 -16.00
C TYR A 161 -11.47 44.11 -16.19
N ALA A 162 -11.20 44.83 -17.28
CA ALA A 162 -9.92 45.51 -17.51
C ALA A 162 -9.69 46.62 -16.47
N HIS A 163 -10.73 47.36 -16.10
CA HIS A 163 -10.64 48.38 -15.06
C HIS A 163 -10.40 47.77 -13.66
N LEU A 164 -11.11 46.69 -13.34
CA LEU A 164 -10.89 45.91 -12.11
C LEU A 164 -9.50 45.29 -12.08
N GLN A 165 -9.02 44.74 -13.20
CA GLN A 165 -7.67 44.23 -13.35
C GLN A 165 -6.64 45.33 -13.11
N GLY A 166 -6.84 46.52 -13.66
CA GLY A 166 -5.97 47.69 -13.41
C GLY A 166 -5.90 48.04 -11.92
N ARG A 167 -7.06 48.11 -11.23
CA ARG A 167 -7.10 48.31 -9.78
C ARG A 167 -6.41 47.19 -9.00
N ASN A 168 -6.61 45.94 -9.41
CA ASN A 168 -6.00 44.78 -8.77
C ASN A 168 -4.47 44.79 -8.96
N LEU A 169 -3.98 45.17 -10.14
CA LEU A 169 -2.54 45.33 -10.39
C LEU A 169 -1.94 46.47 -9.58
N ASP A 170 -2.65 47.59 -9.42
CA ASP A 170 -2.21 48.68 -8.56
C ASP A 170 -2.15 48.27 -7.08
N LEU A 171 -3.14 47.50 -6.60
CA LEU A 171 -3.11 46.93 -5.25
C LEU A 171 -1.97 45.92 -5.09
N LEU A 172 -1.75 45.06 -6.09
CA LEU A 172 -0.65 44.11 -6.10
C LEU A 172 0.70 44.83 -6.05
N ARG A 173 0.86 45.91 -6.82
CA ARG A 173 2.09 46.72 -6.84
C ARG A 173 2.35 47.39 -5.49
N LYS A 174 1.30 47.87 -4.83
CA LYS A 174 1.40 48.45 -3.47
C LYS A 174 1.78 47.38 -2.43
N ASN A 175 1.22 46.18 -2.56
CA ASN A 175 1.44 45.08 -1.62
C ASN A 175 2.63 44.17 -2.01
N GLN A 176 3.36 44.50 -3.08
CA GLN A 176 4.41 43.65 -3.64
C GLN A 176 5.52 43.33 -2.61
N ALA A 177 5.89 44.30 -1.78
CA ALA A 177 6.90 44.11 -0.74
C ALA A 177 6.44 43.08 0.30
N GLU A 178 5.20 43.21 0.80
CA GLU A 178 4.63 42.26 1.76
C GLU A 178 4.45 40.87 1.15
N LEU A 179 4.01 40.80 -0.10
CA LEU A 179 3.88 39.54 -0.83
C LEU A 179 5.24 38.85 -1.01
N SER A 180 6.29 39.59 -1.35
CA SER A 180 7.65 39.04 -1.48
C SER A 180 8.19 38.52 -0.15
N HIS A 181 7.86 39.20 0.96
CA HIS A 181 8.22 38.75 2.29
C HIS A 181 7.48 37.46 2.67
N LEU A 182 6.18 37.38 2.39
CA LEU A 182 5.38 36.18 2.59
C LEU A 182 5.91 35.01 1.75
N GLN A 183 6.24 35.26 0.47
CA GLN A 183 6.85 34.27 -0.40
C GLN A 183 8.18 33.77 0.15
N SER A 184 9.05 34.67 0.61
CA SER A 184 10.32 34.28 1.24
C SER A 184 10.10 33.44 2.49
N ARG A 185 9.09 33.76 3.31
CA ARG A 185 8.73 32.98 4.49
C ARG A 185 8.26 31.58 4.12
N HIS A 186 7.40 31.44 3.11
CA HIS A 186 6.94 30.14 2.64
C HIS A 186 8.08 29.31 2.05
N LEU A 187 9.00 29.93 1.30
CA LEU A 187 10.19 29.24 0.82
C LEU A 187 11.07 28.74 1.97
N GLN A 188 11.27 29.56 3.00
CA GLN A 188 12.00 29.16 4.20
C GLN A 188 11.31 28.04 4.98
N GLU A 189 9.98 28.05 5.07
CA GLU A 189 9.20 26.99 5.70
C GLU A 189 9.32 25.68 4.92
N LEU A 190 9.22 25.73 3.59
CA LEU A 190 9.44 24.58 2.71
C LEU A 190 10.86 24.04 2.84
N GLU A 191 11.86 24.91 2.92
CA GLU A 191 13.24 24.52 3.16
C GLU A 191 13.40 23.83 4.53
N GLY A 192 12.77 24.36 5.57
CA GLY A 192 12.77 23.76 6.90
C GLY A 192 12.13 22.37 6.93
N ILE A 193 10.99 22.18 6.25
CA ILE A 193 10.34 20.87 6.12
C ILE A 193 11.24 19.91 5.35
N ASN A 194 11.85 20.36 4.25
CA ASN A 194 12.76 19.53 3.46
C ASN A 194 13.97 19.09 4.30
N GLN A 195 14.55 20.01 5.08
CA GLN A 195 15.64 19.69 5.99
C GLN A 195 15.21 18.68 7.06
N GLU A 196 14.03 18.83 7.66
CA GLU A 196 13.51 17.88 8.63
C GLU A 196 13.31 16.47 8.03
N LEU A 197 12.78 16.40 6.80
CA LEU A 197 12.63 15.14 6.08
C LEU A 197 13.99 14.51 5.77
N GLN A 198 14.97 15.32 5.37
CA GLN A 198 16.33 14.87 5.11
C GLN A 198 17.00 14.34 6.39
N ASP A 199 16.82 15.01 7.52
CA ASP A 199 17.32 14.57 8.82
C ASP A 199 16.67 13.27 9.27
N LYS A 200 15.34 13.14 9.12
CA LYS A 200 14.62 11.88 9.37
C LYS A 200 15.11 10.76 8.47
N LEU A 201 15.40 11.04 7.20
CA LEU A 201 15.92 10.08 6.26
C LEU A 201 17.33 9.64 6.63
N ASN A 202 18.21 10.58 7.00
CA ASN A 202 19.56 10.29 7.48
C ASN A 202 19.53 9.46 8.77
N ASN A 203 18.68 9.82 9.73
CA ASN A 203 18.49 9.05 10.97
C ASN A 203 18.01 7.63 10.68
N LYS A 204 17.04 7.47 9.77
CA LYS A 204 16.58 6.13 9.34
C LYS A 204 17.69 5.34 8.67
N ARG A 205 18.49 5.95 7.80
CA ARG A 205 19.65 5.30 7.17
C ARG A 205 20.67 4.86 8.22
N GLN A 206 21.02 5.72 9.17
CA GLN A 206 21.92 5.38 10.26
C GLN A 206 21.37 4.21 11.11
N MET A 207 20.08 4.23 11.45
CA MET A 207 19.46 3.12 12.18
C MET A 207 19.50 1.81 11.38
N ILE A 208 19.29 1.87 10.07
CA ILE A 208 19.41 0.70 9.18
C ILE A 208 20.85 0.18 9.20
N ASP A 209 21.84 1.07 9.05
CA ASP A 209 23.26 0.70 9.06
C ASP A 209 23.68 0.11 10.41
N ASP A 210 23.15 0.61 11.53
CA ASP A 210 23.38 0.07 12.87
C ASP A 210 22.79 -1.33 13.04
N VAL A 211 21.56 -1.55 12.55
CA VAL A 211 20.91 -2.86 12.53
C VAL A 211 21.67 -3.82 11.62
N GLU A 212 22.10 -3.36 10.45
CA GLU A 212 22.86 -4.13 9.48
C GLU A 212 24.22 -4.55 10.03
N SER A 213 24.96 -3.61 10.62
CA SER A 213 26.26 -3.87 11.21
C SER A 213 26.16 -4.83 12.41
N THR A 214 25.10 -4.71 13.21
CA THR A 214 24.80 -5.65 14.30
C THR A 214 24.48 -7.04 13.74
N ARG A 215 23.64 -7.13 12.71
CA ARG A 215 23.30 -8.40 12.04
C ARG A 215 24.54 -9.05 11.46
N LYS A 216 25.36 -8.30 10.73
CA LYS A 216 26.64 -8.76 10.15
C LYS A 216 27.61 -9.22 11.23
N ARG A 217 27.72 -8.50 12.35
CA ARG A 217 28.57 -8.90 13.48
C ARG A 217 28.14 -10.25 14.05
N ARG A 218 26.86 -10.41 14.39
CA ARG A 218 26.32 -11.68 14.92
C ARG A 218 26.54 -12.82 13.94
N GLN A 219 26.26 -12.58 12.67
CA GLN A 219 26.37 -13.61 11.64
C GLN A 219 27.84 -13.99 11.37
N VAL A 220 28.68 -13.04 11.01
CA VAL A 220 30.05 -13.32 10.56
C VAL A 220 31.01 -13.56 11.72
N SER A 221 30.88 -12.81 12.81
CA SER A 221 31.85 -12.88 13.92
C SER A 221 31.48 -13.93 14.97
N GLU A 222 30.19 -14.09 15.27
CA GLU A 222 29.75 -14.94 16.38
C GLU A 222 29.28 -16.31 15.88
N TYR A 223 28.43 -16.35 14.85
CA TYR A 223 27.84 -17.59 14.37
C TYR A 223 28.77 -18.39 13.44
N LYS A 224 29.34 -17.76 12.41
CA LYS A 224 30.14 -18.47 11.39
C LYS A 224 31.28 -19.31 11.99
N PRO A 225 32.16 -18.78 12.86
CA PRO A 225 33.29 -19.57 13.38
C PRO A 225 32.84 -20.73 14.26
N VAL A 226 31.73 -20.55 14.99
CA VAL A 226 31.15 -21.59 15.84
C VAL A 226 30.55 -22.70 14.98
N ASN A 227 29.84 -22.35 13.91
CA ASN A 227 29.28 -23.31 12.98
C ASN A 227 30.38 -24.10 12.24
N ASP A 228 31.43 -23.42 11.76
CA ASP A 228 32.57 -24.05 11.09
C ASP A 228 33.28 -25.03 12.03
N TYR A 229 33.43 -24.68 13.31
CA TYR A 229 33.99 -25.59 14.33
C TYR A 229 33.09 -26.81 14.55
N PHE A 230 31.78 -26.64 14.66
CA PHE A 230 30.86 -27.77 14.83
C PHE A 230 30.82 -28.66 13.60
N GLN A 231 30.85 -28.09 12.40
CA GLN A 231 30.92 -28.82 11.14
C GLN A 231 32.21 -29.64 11.06
N GLN A 232 33.36 -29.05 11.37
CA GLN A 232 34.64 -29.77 11.41
C GLN A 232 34.61 -30.89 12.45
N LYS A 233 34.07 -30.65 13.65
CA LYS A 233 33.95 -31.69 14.69
C LYS A 233 33.02 -32.82 14.28
N TRP A 234 31.95 -32.51 13.56
CA TRP A 234 31.04 -33.50 13.02
C TRP A 234 31.72 -34.35 11.93
N GLU A 235 32.45 -33.71 11.02
CA GLU A 235 33.25 -34.39 10.00
C GLU A 235 34.36 -35.27 10.60
N GLU A 236 35.09 -34.77 11.61
CA GLU A 236 36.07 -35.55 12.37
C GLU A 236 35.41 -36.73 13.09
N GLY A 237 34.22 -36.54 13.67
CA GLY A 237 33.46 -37.61 14.31
C GLY A 237 33.03 -38.70 13.34
N ILE A 238 32.57 -38.31 12.14
CA ILE A 238 32.25 -39.25 11.06
C ILE A 238 33.51 -39.97 10.58
N SER A 239 34.60 -39.23 10.32
CA SER A 239 35.87 -39.82 9.88
C SER A 239 36.39 -40.83 10.89
N SER A 240 36.39 -40.47 12.18
CA SER A 240 36.80 -41.37 13.25
C SER A 240 35.91 -42.60 13.34
N ALA A 241 34.58 -42.46 13.24
CA ALA A 241 33.68 -43.61 13.22
C ALA A 241 33.90 -44.52 11.99
N VAL A 242 34.20 -43.94 10.83
CA VAL A 242 34.53 -44.68 9.60
C VAL A 242 35.87 -45.40 9.76
N GLU A 243 36.90 -44.72 10.27
CA GLU A 243 38.22 -45.30 10.54
C GLU A 243 38.12 -46.48 11.51
N LEU A 244 37.36 -46.34 12.59
CA LEU A 244 37.14 -47.40 13.58
C LEU A 244 36.38 -48.59 12.97
N ASN A 245 35.41 -48.33 12.09
CA ASN A 245 34.71 -49.39 11.34
C ASN A 245 35.62 -50.09 10.33
N ILE A 246 36.51 -49.36 9.66
CA ILE A 246 37.51 -49.94 8.74
C ILE A 246 38.52 -50.78 9.52
N GLU A 247 39.00 -50.29 10.67
CA GLU A 247 39.94 -51.01 11.53
C GLU A 247 39.30 -52.28 12.09
N ALA A 248 38.04 -52.22 12.53
CA ALA A 248 37.28 -53.40 12.95
C ALA A 248 37.04 -54.40 11.81
N ALA A 249 36.83 -53.93 10.58
CA ALA A 249 36.71 -54.79 9.40
C ALA A 249 38.04 -55.45 9.03
N ASN A 250 39.16 -54.73 9.12
CA ASN A 250 40.50 -55.25 8.87
C ASN A 250 40.92 -56.28 9.92
N MET A 251 40.60 -56.04 11.20
CA MET A 251 40.83 -57.00 12.29
C MET A 251 40.09 -58.32 12.05
N LYS A 252 38.84 -58.26 11.56
CA LYS A 252 38.06 -59.46 11.19
C LYS A 252 38.58 -60.20 9.96
N GLN A 253 39.39 -59.58 9.11
CA GLN A 253 40.02 -60.25 7.96
C GLN A 253 41.35 -60.91 8.32
N GLN A 254 41.91 -60.63 9.51
CA GLN A 254 43.16 -61.22 9.99
C GLN A 254 42.97 -62.43 10.93
N GLU A 255 41.73 -62.70 11.35
CA GLU A 255 41.29 -63.98 11.94
C GLU A 255 40.84 -64.97 10.86
#